data_AF-A0A928CIA7-F1
#
_entry.id   AF-A0A928CIA7-F1
#
_cell.length_a   1.000
_cell.length_b   1.000
_cell.length_c   1.000
_cell.angle_alpha   90.00
_cell.angle_beta   90.00
_cell.angle_gamma   90.00
#
_symmetry.space_group_name_H-M   'P 1'
#
loop_
_entity.id
_entity.type
_entity.pdbx_description
1 polymer ?
#
loop_
_entity_poly.entity_id
_entity_poly.type
_entity_poly.pdbx_seq_one_letter_code
_entity_poly.pdbx_strand_id
1 'polypeptide(L)'
;MKKFIALLLLITFSACLFANTNTTPEPYSDDEFPDWANYLRRYEVITLGTLPFATLSVTTIYGLYRYIDHDFDKNYIPNPFAFTSSAANLDKDEQKLILLSAIGVSVVAGTVDLIIHIVKKEKAKKKNAEIFKQDVIIKDKTENLELNYDLQTIDTVQNEIQNDSLSLYDSVIEEN
;
A
#
# COMPACT_ATOMS: atom_id res chain seq x y z
N MET A 1 6.22 -37.58 -8.00
CA MET A 1 6.27 -36.75 -6.77
C MET A 1 7.68 -36.32 -6.41
N LYS A 2 8.64 -37.23 -6.13
CA LYS A 2 10.02 -36.86 -5.73
C LYS A 2 10.77 -35.95 -6.72
N LYS A 3 10.60 -36.15 -8.03
CA LYS A 3 11.22 -35.33 -9.08
C LYS A 3 10.68 -33.90 -9.15
N PHE A 4 9.40 -33.70 -8.83
CA PHE A 4 8.78 -32.37 -8.79
C PHE A 4 9.22 -31.58 -7.56
N ILE A 5 9.36 -32.24 -6.41
CA ILE A 5 9.87 -31.64 -5.18
C ILE A 5 11.34 -31.20 -5.37
N ALA A 6 12.16 -32.02 -6.03
CA ALA A 6 13.54 -31.68 -6.33
C ALA A 6 13.65 -30.48 -7.28
N LEU A 7 12.76 -30.38 -8.27
CA LEU A 7 12.71 -29.23 -9.19
C LEU A 7 12.29 -27.94 -8.47
N LEU A 8 11.27 -28.02 -7.60
CA LEU A 8 10.81 -26.88 -6.79
C LEU A 8 11.92 -26.37 -5.86
N LEU A 9 12.63 -27.28 -5.19
CA LEU A 9 13.78 -26.95 -4.33
C LEU A 9 14.94 -26.34 -5.11
N LEU A 10 15.17 -26.78 -6.34
CA LEU A 10 16.23 -26.24 -7.19
C LEU A 10 15.90 -24.81 -7.65
N ILE A 11 14.64 -24.53 -7.93
CA ILE A 11 14.16 -23.18 -8.29
C ILE A 11 14.25 -22.22 -7.10
N THR A 12 13.81 -22.63 -5.91
CA THR A 12 13.91 -21.78 -4.71
C THR A 12 15.34 -21.56 -4.26
N PHE A 13 16.22 -22.55 -4.42
CA PHE A 13 17.64 -22.43 -4.12
C PHE A 13 18.37 -21.49 -5.10
N SER A 14 17.98 -21.49 -6.38
CA SER A 14 18.55 -20.57 -7.38
C SER A 14 18.26 -19.10 -7.09
N ALA A 15 17.16 -18.78 -6.38
CA ALA A 15 16.83 -17.41 -6.00
C ALA A 15 17.77 -16.84 -4.92
N CYS A 16 18.33 -17.71 -4.04
CA CYS A 16 19.29 -17.28 -3.01
C CYS A 16 20.68 -16.96 -3.57
N LEU A 17 21.03 -17.44 -4.76
CA LEU A 17 22.36 -17.24 -5.35
C LEU A 17 22.59 -15.82 -5.89
N PHE A 18 21.55 -15.00 -5.99
CA PHE A 18 21.63 -13.59 -6.41
C PHE A 18 21.76 -12.60 -5.24
N ALA A 19 22.04 -13.09 -4.03
CA ALA A 19 22.26 -12.22 -2.87
C ALA A 19 23.61 -11.47 -3.00
N ASN A 20 23.54 -10.16 -3.27
CA ASN A 20 24.70 -9.28 -3.34
C ASN A 20 25.35 -9.12 -1.96
N THR A 21 26.68 -9.27 -1.88
CA THR A 21 27.42 -9.43 -0.62
C THR A 21 28.06 -8.15 -0.07
N ASN A 22 27.89 -6.98 -0.72
CA ASN A 22 28.78 -5.84 -0.45
C ASN A 22 28.16 -4.43 -0.60
N THR A 23 26.92 -4.23 -0.18
CA THR A 23 26.33 -2.89 -0.14
C THR A 23 25.65 -2.65 1.19
N THR A 24 26.02 -1.56 1.88
CA THR A 24 25.19 -0.99 2.95
C THR A 24 23.76 -0.91 2.40
N PRO A 25 22.74 -1.44 3.09
CA PRO A 25 21.38 -1.43 2.56
C PRO A 25 20.96 0.03 2.37
N GLU A 26 20.77 0.45 1.12
CA GLU A 26 20.14 1.72 0.84
C GLU A 26 18.64 1.60 1.16
N PRO A 27 18.00 2.65 1.71
CA PRO A 27 16.56 2.65 1.90
C PRO A 27 15.85 2.43 0.56
N TYR A 28 14.86 1.55 0.54
CA TYR A 28 14.07 1.28 -0.66
C TYR A 28 13.49 2.56 -1.24
N SER A 29 13.64 2.75 -2.54
CA SER A 29 12.98 3.83 -3.28
C SER A 29 11.55 3.42 -3.66
N ASP A 30 10.62 4.39 -3.70
CA ASP A 30 9.20 4.12 -4.00
C ASP A 30 8.99 3.53 -5.41
N ASP A 31 9.98 3.73 -6.29
CA ASP A 31 10.02 3.37 -7.70
C ASP A 31 10.88 2.12 -8.00
N GLU A 32 11.48 1.50 -6.99
CA GLU A 32 12.32 0.29 -7.14
C GLU A 32 11.51 -0.94 -7.54
N PHE A 33 10.25 -1.04 -7.10
CA PHE A 33 9.37 -2.17 -7.37
C PHE A 33 8.13 -1.73 -8.12
N PRO A 34 7.71 -2.50 -9.15
CA PRO A 34 6.46 -2.20 -9.82
C PRO A 34 5.28 -2.42 -8.87
N ASP A 35 4.26 -1.56 -8.99
CA ASP A 35 3.08 -1.54 -8.12
C ASP A 35 2.39 -2.91 -7.94
N TRP A 36 2.36 -3.72 -9.00
CA TRP A 36 1.76 -5.06 -8.97
C TRP A 36 2.51 -6.01 -8.03
N ALA A 37 3.84 -5.86 -7.91
CA ALA A 37 4.66 -6.68 -7.03
C ALA A 37 4.36 -6.37 -5.56
N ASN A 38 4.14 -5.09 -5.25
CA ASN A 38 3.70 -4.65 -3.93
C ASN A 38 2.31 -5.21 -3.57
N TYR A 39 1.37 -5.22 -4.53
CA TYR A 39 0.05 -5.81 -4.31
C TYR A 39 0.12 -7.33 -4.13
N LEU A 40 0.93 -8.01 -4.94
CA LEU A 40 1.11 -9.46 -4.85
C LEU A 40 1.72 -9.85 -3.50
N ARG A 41 2.74 -9.12 -3.04
CA ARG A 41 3.36 -9.36 -1.73
C ARG A 41 2.36 -9.17 -0.60
N ARG A 42 1.55 -8.11 -0.64
CA ARG A 42 0.50 -7.87 0.37
C ARG A 42 -0.56 -8.97 0.36
N TYR A 43 -0.99 -9.39 -0.84
CA TYR A 43 -1.94 -10.49 -1.01
C TYR A 43 -1.40 -11.81 -0.46
N GLU A 44 -0.14 -12.15 -0.76
CA GLU A 44 0.52 -13.35 -0.25
C GLU A 44 0.61 -13.34 1.28
N VAL A 45 1.10 -12.24 1.86
CA VAL A 45 1.23 -12.11 3.32
C VAL A 45 -0.12 -12.27 4.01
N ILE A 46 -1.19 -11.72 3.45
CA ILE A 46 -2.52 -11.80 4.06
C ILE A 46 -3.13 -13.19 3.86
N THR A 47 -3.07 -13.75 2.65
CA THR A 47 -3.61 -15.09 2.39
C THR A 47 -2.87 -16.15 3.21
N LEU A 48 -1.54 -16.24 3.09
CA LEU A 48 -0.75 -17.22 3.83
C LEU A 48 -0.78 -16.96 5.34
N GLY A 49 -0.83 -15.69 5.76
CA GLY A 49 -0.93 -15.32 7.16
C GLY A 49 -2.29 -15.64 7.80
N THR A 50 -3.39 -15.58 7.02
CA THR A 50 -4.74 -15.91 7.51
C THR A 50 -5.03 -17.41 7.52
N LEU A 51 -4.31 -18.19 6.74
CA LEU A 51 -4.48 -19.65 6.60
C LEU A 51 -4.53 -20.43 7.93
N PRO A 52 -3.64 -20.24 8.92
CA PRO A 52 -3.72 -20.94 10.20
C PRO A 52 -4.99 -20.59 11.00
N PHE A 53 -5.40 -19.32 10.96
CA PHE A 53 -6.62 -18.86 11.64
C PHE A 53 -7.88 -19.36 10.95
N ALA A 54 -7.93 -19.28 9.61
CA ALA A 54 -9.02 -19.82 8.82
C ALA A 54 -9.20 -21.33 9.07
N THR A 55 -8.09 -22.07 9.13
CA THR A 55 -8.11 -23.52 9.41
C THR A 55 -8.68 -23.82 10.79
N LEU A 56 -8.25 -23.08 11.82
CA LEU A 56 -8.78 -23.23 13.19
C LEU A 56 -10.27 -22.88 13.25
N SER A 57 -10.68 -21.77 12.64
CA SER A 57 -12.08 -21.34 12.59
C SER A 57 -12.97 -22.36 11.90
N VAL A 58 -12.59 -22.83 10.71
CA VAL A 58 -13.35 -23.84 9.97
C VAL A 58 -13.44 -25.13 10.75
N THR A 59 -12.35 -25.59 11.37
CA THR A 59 -12.33 -26.83 12.18
C THR A 59 -13.25 -26.71 13.39
N THR A 60 -13.28 -25.54 14.03
CA THR A 60 -14.14 -25.28 15.18
C THR A 60 -15.61 -25.26 14.76
N ILE A 61 -15.94 -24.55 13.67
CA ILE A 61 -17.31 -24.46 13.14
C ILE A 61 -17.79 -25.84 12.69
N TYR A 62 -16.96 -26.60 11.96
CA TYR A 62 -17.29 -27.95 11.52
C TYR A 62 -17.49 -28.91 12.70
N GLY A 63 -16.61 -28.84 13.71
CA GLY A 63 -16.75 -29.63 14.92
C GLY A 63 -18.04 -29.30 15.69
N LEU A 64 -18.37 -28.01 15.81
CA LEU A 64 -19.62 -27.55 16.43
C LEU A 64 -20.85 -28.05 15.66
N TYR A 65 -20.82 -27.94 14.33
CA TYR A 65 -21.89 -28.44 13.47
C TYR A 65 -22.11 -29.94 13.69
N ARG A 66 -21.04 -30.74 13.67
CA ARG A 66 -21.10 -32.19 13.89
C ARG A 66 -21.60 -32.54 15.30
N TYR A 67 -21.22 -31.77 16.31
CA TYR A 67 -21.65 -31.97 17.69
C TYR A 67 -23.16 -31.73 17.87
N ILE A 68 -23.70 -30.71 17.22
CA ILE A 68 -25.14 -30.42 17.23
C ILE A 68 -25.92 -31.51 16.47
N ASP A 69 -25.41 -31.94 15.33
CA ASP A 69 -26.03 -32.97 14.48
C ASP A 69 -26.07 -34.36 15.16
N HIS A 70 -25.15 -34.63 16.09
CA HIS A 70 -25.06 -35.89 16.85
C HIS A 70 -25.63 -35.77 18.28
N ASP A 71 -26.70 -34.98 18.46
CA ASP A 71 -27.44 -34.86 19.74
C ASP A 71 -26.57 -34.53 20.97
N PHE A 72 -25.52 -33.73 20.79
CA PHE A 72 -24.60 -33.35 21.86
C PHE A 72 -23.84 -34.53 22.50
N ASP A 73 -23.62 -35.62 21.75
CA ASP A 73 -22.83 -36.74 22.23
C ASP A 73 -21.38 -36.30 22.56
N LYS A 74 -20.92 -36.67 23.76
CA LYS A 74 -19.58 -36.36 24.30
C LYS A 74 -18.44 -36.87 23.43
N ASN A 75 -18.70 -37.86 22.58
CA ASN A 75 -17.72 -38.38 21.62
C ASN A 75 -17.39 -37.38 20.50
N TYR A 76 -18.25 -36.38 20.26
CA TYR A 76 -18.11 -35.38 19.19
C TYR A 76 -17.76 -33.98 19.71
N ILE A 77 -17.21 -33.87 20.92
CA ILE A 77 -16.80 -32.56 21.47
C ILE A 77 -15.83 -31.87 20.49
N PRO A 78 -16.13 -30.63 20.06
CA PRO A 78 -15.32 -29.93 19.08
C PRO A 78 -13.93 -29.65 19.67
N ASN A 79 -12.91 -30.32 19.12
CA ASN A 79 -11.52 -30.07 19.48
C ASN A 79 -10.73 -29.56 18.27
N PRO A 80 -10.48 -28.24 18.18
CA PRO A 80 -9.76 -27.64 17.06
C PRO A 80 -8.26 -27.95 17.05
N PHE A 81 -7.72 -28.67 18.05
CA PHE A 81 -6.31 -29.07 18.11
C PHE A 81 -6.09 -30.56 17.88
N ALA A 82 -7.15 -31.36 17.78
CA ALA A 82 -7.04 -32.81 17.66
C ALA A 82 -6.92 -33.32 16.21
N PHE A 83 -6.31 -32.53 15.31
CA PHE A 83 -6.16 -32.84 13.88
C PHE A 83 -5.56 -34.22 13.56
N THR A 84 -4.86 -34.85 14.51
CA THR A 84 -4.11 -36.11 14.28
C THR A 84 -4.33 -37.17 15.36
N SER A 85 -5.14 -36.87 16.39
CA SER A 85 -5.30 -37.77 17.52
C SER A 85 -6.43 -38.76 17.23
N SER A 86 -6.22 -40.05 17.56
CA SER A 86 -7.27 -41.08 17.52
C SER A 86 -8.55 -40.71 18.30
N ALA A 87 -8.48 -39.68 19.14
CA ALA A 87 -9.60 -39.10 19.86
C ALA A 87 -10.55 -38.23 19.00
N ALA A 88 -10.15 -37.77 17.81
CA ALA A 88 -10.99 -36.90 16.98
C ALA A 88 -11.89 -37.64 15.98
N ASN A 89 -11.60 -38.91 15.65
CA ASN A 89 -12.34 -39.70 14.64
C ASN A 89 -12.66 -38.91 13.34
N LEU A 90 -11.78 -37.99 12.94
CA LEU A 90 -11.94 -37.26 11.69
C LEU A 90 -11.34 -38.08 10.57
N ASP A 91 -12.18 -38.43 9.59
CA ASP A 91 -11.73 -39.15 8.42
C ASP A 91 -10.80 -38.28 7.55
N LYS A 92 -9.92 -38.91 6.78
CA LYS A 92 -8.95 -38.20 5.92
C LYS A 92 -9.65 -37.32 4.90
N ASP A 93 -10.87 -37.66 4.49
CA ASP A 93 -11.63 -36.86 3.54
C ASP A 93 -12.28 -35.64 4.21
N GLU A 94 -12.69 -35.73 5.48
CA GLU A 94 -13.15 -34.58 6.26
C GLU A 94 -12.03 -33.57 6.50
N GLN A 95 -10.82 -34.06 6.81
CA GLN A 95 -9.66 -33.18 7.00
C GLN A 95 -9.28 -32.42 5.72
N LYS A 96 -9.35 -33.09 4.55
CA LYS A 96 -9.14 -32.41 3.26
C LYS A 96 -10.21 -31.36 3.00
N LEU A 97 -11.46 -31.65 3.33
CA LEU A 97 -12.57 -30.71 3.13
C LEU A 97 -12.42 -29.46 4.01
N ILE A 98 -12.03 -29.65 5.27
CA ILE A 98 -11.72 -28.56 6.21
C ILE A 98 -10.54 -27.72 5.69
N LEU A 99 -9.47 -28.38 5.23
CA LEU A 99 -8.32 -27.67 4.68
C LEU A 99 -8.68 -26.91 3.40
N LEU A 100 -9.47 -27.50 2.50
CA LEU A 100 -9.90 -26.88 1.25
C LEU A 100 -10.78 -25.65 1.51
N SER A 101 -11.73 -25.76 2.43
CA SER A 101 -12.58 -24.63 2.83
C SER A 101 -11.76 -23.53 3.53
N ALA A 102 -10.79 -23.88 4.37
CA ALA A 102 -9.87 -22.91 4.97
C ALA A 102 -9.03 -22.17 3.94
N ILE A 103 -8.49 -22.86 2.92
CA ILE A 103 -7.80 -22.23 1.78
C ILE A 103 -8.74 -21.27 1.05
N GLY A 104 -9.98 -21.69 0.79
CA GLY A 104 -10.98 -20.85 0.14
C GLY A 104 -11.25 -19.55 0.94
N VAL A 105 -11.46 -19.67 2.25
CA VAL A 105 -11.70 -18.52 3.14
C VAL A 105 -10.50 -17.56 3.14
N SER A 106 -9.28 -18.10 3.22
CA SER A 106 -8.04 -17.32 3.19
C SER A 106 -7.88 -16.55 1.88
N VAL A 107 -8.13 -17.19 0.74
CA VAL A 107 -8.09 -16.56 -0.58
C VAL A 107 -9.08 -15.40 -0.65
N VAL A 108 -10.33 -15.62 -0.22
CA VAL A 108 -11.36 -14.57 -0.18
C VAL A 108 -10.92 -13.39 0.68
N ALA A 109 -10.36 -13.64 1.87
CA ALA A 109 -9.86 -12.58 2.75
C ALA A 109 -8.75 -11.75 2.09
N GLY A 110 -7.79 -12.41 1.42
CA GLY A 110 -6.75 -11.73 0.65
C GLY A 110 -7.31 -10.92 -0.53
N THR A 111 -8.30 -11.45 -1.26
CA THR A 111 -8.93 -10.75 -2.37
C THR A 111 -9.67 -9.50 -1.91
N VAL A 112 -10.40 -9.58 -0.79
CA VAL A 112 -11.11 -8.43 -0.22
C VAL A 112 -10.13 -7.33 0.18
N ASP A 113 -9.01 -7.65 0.85
CA ASP A 113 -8.00 -6.64 1.19
C ASP A 113 -7.36 -6.04 -0.07
N LEU A 114 -7.07 -6.85 -1.09
CA LEU A 114 -6.50 -6.38 -2.35
C LEU A 114 -7.44 -5.38 -3.06
N ILE A 115 -8.75 -5.65 -3.09
CA ILE A 115 -9.74 -4.73 -3.66
C ILE A 115 -9.76 -3.41 -2.87
N ILE A 116 -9.81 -3.46 -1.54
CA ILE A 116 -9.81 -2.28 -0.68
C ILE A 116 -8.54 -1.45 -0.91
N HIS A 117 -7.40 -2.11 -1.03
CA HIS A 117 -6.12 -1.44 -1.25
C HIS A 117 -6.06 -0.72 -2.60
N ILE A 118 -6.51 -1.37 -3.67
CA ILE A 118 -6.58 -0.76 -5.01
C ILE A 118 -7.47 0.49 -4.97
N VAL A 119 -8.68 0.38 -4.42
CA VAL A 119 -9.64 1.50 -4.33
C VAL A 119 -9.06 2.67 -3.51
N LYS A 120 -8.40 2.37 -2.39
CA LYS A 120 -7.78 3.40 -1.54
C LYS A 120 -6.63 4.10 -2.26
N LYS A 121 -5.81 3.36 -3.01
CA LYS A 121 -4.68 3.92 -3.75
C LYS A 121 -5.13 4.82 -4.90
N GLU A 122 -6.19 4.47 -5.61
CA GLU A 122 -6.74 5.36 -6.65
C GLU A 122 -7.24 6.69 -6.06
N LYS A 123 -7.91 6.64 -4.91
CA LYS A 123 -8.34 7.86 -4.20
C LYS A 123 -7.16 8.70 -3.72
N ALA A 124 -6.12 8.05 -3.19
CA ALA A 124 -4.90 8.73 -2.76
C ALA A 124 -4.16 9.38 -3.94
N LYS A 125 -4.10 8.71 -5.11
CA LYS A 125 -3.48 9.25 -6.32
C LYS A 125 -4.22 10.49 -6.83
N LYS A 126 -5.56 10.46 -6.84
CA LYS A 126 -6.39 11.62 -7.22
C LYS A 126 -6.18 12.79 -6.26
N LYS A 127 -6.21 12.53 -4.94
CA LYS A 127 -5.96 13.55 -3.92
C LYS A 127 -4.57 14.17 -4.05
N ASN A 128 -3.53 13.36 -4.25
CA ASN A 128 -2.17 13.85 -4.42
C ASN A 128 -2.00 14.67 -5.72
N ALA A 129 -2.69 14.29 -6.80
CA ALA A 129 -2.70 15.09 -8.03
C ALA A 129 -3.40 16.43 -7.86
N GLU A 130 -4.49 16.48 -7.08
CA GLU A 130 -5.19 17.73 -6.75
C GLU A 130 -4.33 18.63 -5.86
N ILE A 131 -3.66 18.09 -4.85
CA ILE A 131 -2.71 18.82 -3.99
C ILE A 131 -1.56 19.38 -4.82
N PHE A 132 -0.92 18.55 -5.66
CA PHE A 132 0.17 19.00 -6.53
C PHE A 132 -0.27 20.11 -7.48
N LYS A 133 -1.47 19.99 -8.08
CA LYS A 133 -2.02 21.05 -8.94
C LYS A 133 -2.26 22.34 -8.16
N GLN A 134 -2.75 22.24 -6.93
CA GLN A 134 -2.96 23.38 -6.04
C GLN A 134 -1.64 24.05 -5.66
N ASP A 135 -0.60 23.27 -5.31
CA ASP A 135 0.72 23.79 -4.96
C ASP A 135 1.38 24.49 -6.15
N VAL A 136 1.23 23.95 -7.36
CA VAL A 136 1.71 24.59 -8.60
C VAL A 136 0.98 25.91 -8.86
N ILE A 137 -0.35 25.95 -8.69
CA ILE A 137 -1.14 27.17 -8.84
C ILE A 137 -0.75 28.22 -7.80
N ILE A 138 -0.50 27.81 -6.55
CA ILE A 138 -0.08 28.73 -5.49
C ILE A 138 1.29 29.31 -5.82
N LYS A 139 2.24 28.47 -6.24
CA LYS A 139 3.60 28.90 -6.62
C LYS A 139 3.59 29.88 -7.79
N ASP A 140 2.85 29.57 -8.85
CA ASP A 140 2.68 30.47 -10.00
C ASP A 140 2.03 31.79 -9.59
N LYS A 141 0.98 31.74 -8.75
CA LYS A 141 0.34 32.96 -8.25
C LYS A 141 1.26 33.80 -7.37
N THR A 142 2.12 33.18 -6.56
CA THR A 142 3.09 33.91 -5.72
C THR A 142 4.18 34.55 -6.56
N GLU A 143 4.71 33.85 -7.56
CA GLU A 143 5.70 34.39 -8.50
C GLU A 143 5.15 35.58 -9.29
N ASN A 144 3.91 35.49 -9.78
CA ASN A 144 3.25 36.61 -10.46
C ASN A 144 2.94 37.81 -9.54
N LEU A 145 2.68 37.56 -8.25
CA LEU A 145 2.48 38.61 -7.24
C LEU A 145 3.78 39.34 -6.93
N GLU A 146 4.90 38.62 -6.82
CA GLU A 146 6.24 39.19 -6.62
C GLU A 146 6.66 40.04 -7.82
N LEU A 147 6.47 39.54 -9.04
CA LEU A 147 6.75 40.29 -10.28
C LEU A 147 5.91 41.56 -10.41
N ASN A 148 4.63 41.51 -10.02
CA ASN A 148 3.76 42.68 -10.06
C ASN A 148 4.13 43.73 -9.00
N TYR A 149 4.58 43.29 -7.82
CA TYR A 149 5.09 44.20 -6.80
C TYR A 149 6.35 44.92 -7.30
N ASP A 150 7.32 44.18 -7.87
CA ASP A 150 8.56 44.73 -8.39
C ASP A 150 8.31 45.77 -9.49
N LEU A 151 7.40 45.49 -10.43
CA LEU A 151 7.01 46.42 -11.49
C LEU A 151 6.41 47.73 -10.93
N GLN A 152 5.56 47.65 -9.91
CA GLN A 152 4.99 48.84 -9.27
C GLN A 152 6.05 49.69 -8.57
N THR A 153 7.06 49.08 -7.96
CA THR A 153 8.21 49.78 -7.37
C THR A 153 9.07 50.48 -8.42
N ILE A 154 9.28 49.87 -9.58
CA ILE A 154 10.07 50.47 -10.66
C ILE A 154 9.32 51.69 -11.24
N ASP A 155 8.02 51.57 -11.48
CA ASP A 155 7.19 52.66 -11.99
C ASP A 155 7.16 53.86 -11.03
N THR A 156 7.10 53.60 -9.71
CA THR A 156 7.12 54.68 -8.70
C THR A 156 8.47 55.38 -8.64
N VAL A 157 9.59 54.65 -8.67
CA VAL A 157 10.94 55.22 -8.70
C VAL A 157 11.19 56.02 -9.98
N GLN A 158 10.74 55.53 -11.15
CA GLN A 158 10.88 56.27 -12.41
C GLN A 158 10.09 57.59 -12.42
N ASN A 159 8.88 57.60 -11.86
CA ASN A 159 8.09 58.83 -11.74
C ASN A 159 8.73 59.84 -10.77
N GLU A 160 9.35 59.38 -9.70
CA GLU A 160 10.07 60.24 -8.75
C GLU A 160 11.32 60.87 -9.40
N ILE A 161 12.11 60.08 -10.13
CA ILE A 161 13.27 60.57 -10.90
C ILE A 161 12.84 61.58 -11.98
N GLN A 162 11.72 61.32 -12.66
CA GLN A 162 11.19 62.22 -13.68
C GLN A 162 10.77 63.57 -13.05
N ASN A 163 10.09 63.56 -11.91
CA ASN A 163 9.67 64.77 -11.22
C ASN A 163 10.85 65.58 -10.64
N ASP A 164 11.87 64.91 -10.13
CA ASP A 164 13.11 65.58 -9.68
C ASP A 164 13.88 66.20 -10.85
N SER A 165 13.89 65.55 -12.02
CA SER A 165 14.52 66.12 -13.21
C SER A 165 13.78 67.36 -13.75
N LEU A 166 12.45 67.42 -13.59
CA LEU A 166 11.64 68.60 -13.92
C LEU A 166 11.83 69.75 -12.92
N SER A 167 11.92 69.46 -11.63
CA SER A 167 12.15 70.49 -10.60
C SER A 167 13.52 71.16 -10.73
N LEU A 168 14.54 70.37 -11.11
CA LEU A 168 15.87 70.88 -11.46
C LEU A 168 15.84 71.78 -12.70
N TYR A 169 15.05 71.45 -13.72
CA TYR A 169 14.93 72.29 -14.92
C TYR A 169 14.23 73.62 -14.64
N ASP A 170 13.16 73.60 -13.84
CA ASP A 170 12.45 74.83 -13.44
C ASP A 170 13.32 75.73 -12.54
N SER A 171 14.12 75.15 -11.65
CA SER A 171 15.06 75.92 -10.81
C SER A 171 16.18 76.62 -11.61
N VAL A 172 16.62 76.03 -12.73
CA VAL A 172 17.67 76.60 -13.60
C VAL A 172 17.11 77.71 -14.51
N ILE A 173 15.81 77.70 -14.80
CA ILE A 173 15.15 78.76 -15.57
C ILE A 173 14.83 79.99 -14.71
N GLU A 174 14.55 79.84 -13.41
CA GLU A 174 14.36 80.98 -12.50
C GLU A 174 15.66 81.72 -12.13
N GLU A 175 16.84 81.12 -12.34
CA GLU A 175 18.15 81.70 -11.98
C GLU A 175 18.80 82.55 -13.11
N ASN A 176 18.12 82.72 -14.26
CA ASN A 176 18.62 83.44 -15.45
C ASN A 176 17.69 84.60 -15.86
#